data_AF-A0A954S0L8-F1
#
_entry.id   AF-A0A954S0L8-F1
#
_cell.length_a   1.000
_cell.length_b   1.000
_cell.length_c   1.000
_cell.angle_alpha   90.00
_cell.angle_beta   90.00
_cell.angle_gamma   90.00
#
_symmetry.space_group_name_H-M   'P 1'
#
loop_
_entity.id
_entity.type
_entity.pdbx_description
1 polymer ?
#
loop_
_entity_poly.entity_id
_entity_poly.type
_entity_poly.pdbx_seq_one_letter_code
_entity_poly.pdbx_strand_id
1 'polypeptide(L)'
;MADSISQARVIKTPSPVERRGEGFIVDQRKELHLEFQQGATRLDQDVNAQALFPLKVTGFTLQYDSRKDLRPVVKRGSDLQRVLVTVEGLLADEGKPKARIRDFQLKHGTDYDAVQLARDEIISRIQWYLPDVDIEGKQKFQEKRLAIENLTEEPVWVFAVAHSRQRANKGFEFRWRPANPDSGNAYRMQIPPKSTLPFLIDAGEERRDPLQAARVRIWAESESGERWEAHRTHDLPLVERNAAFDNARVYHDDQIQTYTWPIKPKTGERSFSERLVVFKNATVEPLEVQVRCLSQEQGALRWRQLPSMTIPPMTAAGPVTPLGMRVRASEVRFVAKSKSLLFNKHAEQSLPLVEESDAGRIYTAEKIGQFVYVFEPQAAKTRH
;
A
#
# COMPACT_ATOMS: atom_id res chain seq x y z
N MET A 1 -8.55 -14.83 36.51
CA MET A 1 -8.57 -13.36 36.72
C MET A 1 -9.45 -12.77 35.63
N ALA A 2 -10.67 -12.37 36.00
CA ALA A 2 -11.62 -11.78 35.06
C ALA A 2 -11.37 -10.26 35.04
N ASP A 3 -10.51 -9.80 34.13
CA ASP A 3 -10.51 -8.37 33.80
C ASP A 3 -11.90 -8.05 33.26
N SER A 4 -12.67 -7.30 34.05
CA SER A 4 -14.02 -6.90 33.67
C SER A 4 -13.93 -6.14 32.35
N ILE A 5 -14.78 -6.51 31.39
CA ILE A 5 -15.06 -5.70 30.21
C ILE A 5 -15.57 -4.34 30.72
N SER A 6 -14.68 -3.36 30.79
CA SER A 6 -14.92 -2.05 31.43
C SER A 6 -15.98 -1.26 30.67
N GLN A 7 -16.68 -0.36 31.36
CA GLN A 7 -17.70 0.48 30.72
C GLN A 7 -17.09 1.30 29.58
N ALA A 8 -17.74 1.30 28.40
CA ALA A 8 -17.43 2.24 27.31
C ALA A 8 -18.58 3.18 27.09
N ARG A 9 -18.24 4.43 26.76
CA ARG A 9 -19.19 5.43 26.30
C ARG A 9 -18.78 5.94 24.93
N VAL A 10 -19.64 5.72 23.93
CA VAL A 10 -19.49 6.33 22.60
C VAL A 10 -20.45 7.50 22.53
N ILE A 11 -19.92 8.71 22.31
CA ILE A 11 -20.72 9.93 22.15
C ILE A 11 -20.51 10.43 20.72
N LYS A 12 -21.61 10.63 19.98
CA LYS A 12 -21.60 11.30 18.68
C LYS A 12 -22.42 12.59 18.76
N THR A 13 -21.73 13.70 18.57
CA THR A 13 -22.30 15.04 18.39
C THR A 13 -21.81 15.56 17.03
N PRO A 14 -22.69 16.04 16.13
CA PRO A 14 -22.24 16.68 14.91
C PRO A 14 -21.63 18.05 15.25
N SER A 15 -20.68 18.48 14.43
CA SER A 15 -20.39 19.92 14.33
C SER A 15 -21.61 20.62 13.75
N PRO A 16 -22.04 21.78 14.26
CA PRO A 16 -23.21 22.49 13.75
C PRO A 16 -23.05 22.77 12.25
N VAL A 17 -23.95 22.24 11.44
CA VAL A 17 -23.98 22.50 10.00
C VAL A 17 -24.92 23.68 9.77
N GLU A 18 -24.41 24.91 9.80
CA GLU A 18 -25.15 26.06 9.27
C GLU A 18 -25.23 25.94 7.74
N ARG A 19 -26.37 25.49 7.20
CA ARG A 19 -26.67 25.67 5.78
C ARG A 19 -27.35 27.02 5.59
N ARG A 20 -26.59 28.04 5.18
CA ARG A 20 -27.13 29.33 4.74
C ARG A 20 -27.55 29.21 3.27
N GLY A 21 -28.83 28.93 3.05
CA GLY A 21 -29.46 28.98 1.72
C GLY A 21 -30.65 29.93 1.76
N GLU A 22 -30.67 30.91 0.84
CA GLU A 22 -31.82 31.80 0.59
C GLU A 22 -32.41 32.49 1.84
N GLY A 23 -31.57 32.95 2.78
CA GLY A 23 -32.02 33.77 3.91
C GLY A 23 -32.67 33.01 5.08
N PHE A 24 -32.58 31.69 5.13
CA PHE A 24 -33.09 30.89 6.25
C PHE A 24 -32.01 30.02 6.88
N ILE A 25 -32.16 29.77 8.18
CA ILE A 25 -31.27 28.90 8.96
C ILE A 25 -32.04 27.62 9.26
N VAL A 26 -31.47 26.48 8.85
CA VAL A 26 -31.86 25.16 9.35
C VAL A 26 -30.76 24.73 10.31
N ASP A 27 -31.05 24.69 11.61
CA ASP A 27 -30.15 24.13 12.62
C ASP A 27 -30.61 22.71 12.94
N GLN A 28 -29.69 21.76 12.85
CA GLN A 28 -29.94 20.36 13.20
C GLN A 28 -28.90 19.93 14.22
N ARG A 29 -29.36 19.61 15.42
CA ARG A 29 -28.53 19.04 16.49
C ARG A 29 -28.92 17.58 16.70
N LYS A 30 -27.91 16.73 16.84
CA LYS A 30 -28.08 15.30 17.06
C LYS A 30 -27.17 14.87 18.17
N GLU A 31 -27.60 13.89 18.94
CA GLU A 31 -26.76 13.31 19.98
C GLU A 31 -27.10 11.84 20.12
N LEU A 32 -26.06 11.00 20.18
CA LEU A 32 -26.18 9.57 20.46
C LEU A 32 -25.17 9.19 21.53
N HIS A 33 -25.64 8.49 22.55
CA HIS A 33 -24.84 7.85 23.58
C HIS A 33 -25.05 6.34 23.52
N LEU A 34 -23.95 5.60 23.39
CA LEU A 34 -23.91 4.16 23.60
C LEU A 34 -23.10 3.90 24.86
N GLU A 35 -23.67 3.18 25.82
CA GLU A 35 -23.04 2.81 27.07
C GLU A 35 -23.03 1.29 27.21
N PHE A 36 -21.85 0.70 27.18
CA PHE A 36 -21.65 -0.73 27.45
C PHE A 36 -21.50 -0.93 28.95
N GLN A 37 -22.34 -1.77 29.54
CA GLN A 37 -22.21 -2.17 30.93
C GLN A 37 -21.27 -3.38 31.06
N GLN A 38 -20.95 -3.75 32.30
CA GLN A 38 -20.10 -4.90 32.56
C GLN A 38 -20.67 -6.17 31.93
N GLY A 39 -19.91 -6.76 31.03
CA GLY A 39 -20.29 -7.97 30.31
C GLY A 39 -20.19 -9.22 31.18
N ALA A 40 -20.92 -10.26 30.78
CA ALA A 40 -20.81 -11.60 31.36
C ALA A 40 -20.29 -12.57 30.30
N THR A 41 -19.39 -13.48 30.68
CA THR A 41 -18.85 -14.50 29.79
C THR A 41 -19.19 -15.88 30.32
N ARG A 42 -19.51 -16.80 29.42
CA ARG A 42 -19.72 -18.22 29.73
C ARG A 42 -18.90 -19.05 28.75
N LEU A 43 -18.09 -19.97 29.25
CA LEU A 43 -17.49 -21.03 28.45
C LEU A 43 -18.46 -22.21 28.41
N ASP A 44 -18.74 -22.72 27.22
CA ASP A 44 -19.51 -23.95 27.05
C ASP A 44 -18.58 -25.17 27.14
N GLN A 45 -19.15 -26.34 27.44
CA GLN A 45 -18.35 -27.57 27.58
C GLN A 45 -17.68 -28.00 26.27
N ASP A 46 -18.18 -27.51 25.12
CA ASP A 46 -17.76 -27.89 23.77
C ASP A 46 -16.86 -26.85 23.08
N VAL A 47 -15.84 -26.32 23.76
CA VAL A 47 -14.79 -25.45 23.16
C VAL A 47 -15.27 -24.05 22.72
N ASN A 48 -16.56 -23.77 22.87
CA ASN A 48 -17.20 -22.51 22.49
C ASN A 48 -17.29 -21.54 23.68
N ALA A 49 -17.25 -20.25 23.40
CA ALA A 49 -17.47 -19.20 24.40
C ALA A 49 -18.64 -18.29 23.99
N GLN A 50 -19.33 -17.77 24.98
CA GLN A 50 -20.37 -16.76 24.81
C GLN A 50 -20.03 -15.54 25.65
N ALA A 51 -20.17 -14.35 25.07
CA ALA A 51 -20.04 -13.09 25.77
C ALA A 51 -21.32 -12.28 25.59
N LEU A 52 -21.87 -11.81 26.71
CA LEU A 52 -23.05 -10.96 26.76
C LEU A 52 -22.61 -9.53 27.06
N PHE A 53 -22.97 -8.60 26.19
CA PHE A 53 -22.72 -7.17 26.33
C PHE A 53 -24.06 -6.45 26.58
N PRO A 54 -24.40 -6.09 27.83
CA PRO A 54 -25.53 -5.21 28.07
C PRO A 54 -25.21 -3.82 27.53
N LEU A 55 -26.07 -3.32 26.66
CA LEU A 55 -25.91 -2.07 25.93
C LEU A 55 -27.10 -1.16 26.22
N LYS A 56 -26.82 -0.01 26.81
CA LYS A 56 -27.79 1.09 26.94
C LYS A 56 -27.53 2.08 25.82
N VAL A 57 -28.58 2.47 25.10
CA VAL A 57 -28.51 3.51 24.08
C VAL A 57 -29.49 4.62 24.41
N THR A 58 -29.06 5.86 24.24
CA THR A 58 -29.94 7.03 24.33
C THR A 58 -29.58 8.00 23.22
N GLY A 59 -30.56 8.71 22.67
CA GLY A 59 -30.29 9.72 21.67
C GLY A 59 -31.45 10.64 21.41
N PHE A 60 -31.14 11.74 20.71
CA PHE A 60 -32.15 12.64 20.19
C PHE A 60 -31.71 13.34 18.90
N THR A 61 -32.69 13.76 18.11
CA THR A 61 -32.55 14.68 16.98
C THR A 61 -33.44 15.89 17.23
N LEU A 62 -32.82 17.06 17.25
CA LEU A 62 -33.47 18.36 17.34
C LEU A 62 -33.34 19.05 15.97
N GLN A 63 -34.46 19.37 15.34
CA GLN A 63 -34.47 20.12 14.08
C GLN A 63 -35.23 21.42 14.26
N TYR A 64 -34.58 22.52 13.89
CA TYR A 64 -35.16 23.85 13.86
C TYR A 64 -35.27 24.31 12.40
N ASP A 65 -36.48 24.60 11.96
CA ASP A 65 -36.76 25.14 10.63
C ASP A 65 -37.43 26.50 10.78
N SER A 66 -36.66 27.57 10.54
CA SER A 66 -37.12 28.96 10.65
C SER A 66 -38.26 29.32 9.68
N ARG A 67 -38.59 28.46 8.69
CA ARG A 67 -39.68 28.70 7.72
C ARG A 67 -41.05 28.20 8.16
N LYS A 68 -41.10 27.15 9.00
CA LYS A 68 -42.34 26.37 9.21
C LYS A 68 -42.95 26.52 10.59
N ASP A 69 -42.14 26.70 11.64
CA ASP A 69 -42.60 26.99 12.99
C ASP A 69 -41.40 27.31 13.90
N LEU A 70 -41.59 28.22 14.88
CA LEU A 70 -40.56 28.49 15.91
C LEU A 70 -40.37 27.31 16.88
N ARG A 71 -41.16 26.24 16.76
CA ARG A 71 -41.13 25.08 17.66
C ARG A 71 -40.21 24.00 17.08
N PRO A 72 -39.18 23.58 17.81
CA PRO A 72 -38.28 22.55 17.33
C PRO A 72 -38.97 21.18 17.27
N VAL A 73 -38.68 20.42 16.22
CA VAL A 73 -39.09 19.01 16.13
C VAL A 73 -38.06 18.17 16.89
N VAL A 74 -38.51 17.48 17.94
CA VAL A 74 -37.66 16.61 18.77
C VAL A 74 -38.03 15.15 18.54
N LYS A 75 -37.08 14.34 18.07
CA LYS A 75 -37.15 12.88 18.15
C LYS A 75 -36.22 12.41 19.25
N ARG A 76 -36.69 11.60 20.20
CA ARG A 76 -35.87 11.05 21.30
C ARG A 76 -36.17 9.58 21.52
N GLY A 77 -35.19 8.82 21.98
CA GLY A 77 -35.37 7.42 22.33
C GLY A 77 -34.33 6.92 23.32
N SER A 78 -34.68 5.86 24.03
CA SER A 78 -33.80 5.11 24.92
C SER A 78 -34.14 3.63 24.79
N ASP A 79 -33.12 2.78 24.80
CA ASP A 79 -33.28 1.33 24.73
C ASP A 79 -32.19 0.66 25.58
N LEU A 80 -32.49 -0.54 26.07
CA LEU A 80 -31.57 -1.39 26.81
C LEU A 80 -31.61 -2.78 26.17
N GLN A 81 -30.52 -3.16 25.52
CA GLN A 81 -30.39 -4.41 24.81
C GLN A 81 -29.30 -5.29 25.41
N ARG A 82 -29.41 -6.60 25.16
CA ARG A 82 -28.38 -7.57 25.50
C ARG A 82 -27.82 -8.13 24.20
N VAL A 83 -26.60 -7.73 23.85
CA VAL A 83 -25.94 -8.20 22.62
C VAL A 83 -25.16 -9.47 22.94
N LEU A 84 -25.48 -10.56 22.26
CA LEU A 84 -24.79 -11.84 22.43
C LEU A 84 -23.73 -12.01 21.34
N VAL A 85 -22.52 -12.32 21.77
CA VAL A 85 -21.40 -12.74 20.93
C VAL A 85 -21.13 -14.21 21.21
N THR A 86 -21.05 -15.01 20.15
CA THR A 86 -20.64 -16.41 20.21
C THR A 86 -19.26 -16.52 19.58
N VAL A 87 -18.33 -17.21 20.23
CA VAL A 87 -17.00 -17.51 19.73
C VAL A 87 -16.85 -19.02 19.64
N GLU A 88 -16.65 -19.52 18.43
CA GLU A 88 -16.48 -20.94 18.13
C GLU A 88 -15.01 -21.29 17.95
N GLY A 89 -14.62 -22.49 18.39
CA GLY A 89 -13.26 -23.01 18.21
C GLY A 89 -12.20 -22.26 19.03
N LEU A 90 -12.55 -21.71 20.20
CA LEU A 90 -11.63 -20.91 21.01
C LEU A 90 -10.44 -21.72 21.54
N LEU A 91 -10.65 -23.01 21.82
CA LEU A 91 -9.63 -23.96 22.28
C LEU A 91 -9.39 -25.09 21.26
N ALA A 92 -9.80 -24.92 20.00
CA ALA A 92 -9.57 -25.93 18.98
C ALA A 92 -8.09 -25.92 18.58
N ASP A 93 -7.49 -27.11 18.42
CA ASP A 93 -6.08 -27.25 18.03
C ASP A 93 -5.84 -26.85 16.56
N GLU A 94 -6.89 -26.82 15.74
CA GLU A 94 -6.83 -26.49 14.31
C GLU A 94 -7.80 -25.36 13.94
N GLY A 95 -7.29 -24.40 13.15
CA GLY A 95 -8.08 -23.28 12.62
C GLY A 95 -8.04 -22.01 13.45
N LYS A 96 -8.53 -20.91 12.88
CA LYS A 96 -8.72 -19.64 13.60
C LYS A 96 -10.09 -19.66 14.28
N PRO A 97 -10.21 -19.17 15.54
CA PRO A 97 -11.50 -19.06 16.18
C PRO A 97 -12.41 -18.12 15.37
N LYS A 98 -13.72 -18.36 15.41
CA LYS A 98 -14.72 -17.55 14.69
C LYS A 98 -15.66 -16.89 15.68
N ALA A 99 -15.87 -15.59 15.55
CA ALA A 99 -16.79 -14.83 16.39
C ALA A 99 -17.99 -14.34 15.58
N ARG A 100 -19.18 -14.54 16.12
CA ARG A 100 -20.43 -14.06 15.55
C ARG A 100 -21.15 -13.15 16.54
N ILE A 101 -21.48 -11.93 16.10
CA ILE A 101 -22.34 -11.02 16.84
C ILE A 101 -23.77 -11.27 16.38
N ARG A 102 -24.66 -11.71 17.28
CA ARG A 102 -26.07 -11.90 16.94
C ARG A 102 -26.71 -10.56 16.57
N ASP A 103 -27.60 -10.58 15.59
CA ASP A 103 -28.28 -9.36 15.16
C ASP A 103 -29.18 -8.79 16.26
N PHE A 104 -29.21 -7.46 16.34
CA PHE A 104 -29.99 -6.70 17.30
C PHE A 104 -30.45 -5.39 16.67
N GLN A 105 -31.47 -4.78 17.28
CA GLN A 105 -32.00 -3.48 16.87
C GLN A 105 -31.97 -2.53 18.06
N LEU A 106 -31.84 -1.22 17.80
CA LEU A 106 -31.76 -0.19 18.82
C LEU A 106 -32.78 0.91 18.55
N LYS A 107 -33.60 1.25 19.56
CA LYS A 107 -34.58 2.34 19.47
C LYS A 107 -34.10 3.60 20.19
N HIS A 108 -33.53 4.57 19.46
CA HIS A 108 -32.87 5.75 20.05
C HIS A 108 -33.28 7.10 19.45
N GLY A 109 -34.13 7.14 18.43
CA GLY A 109 -34.70 8.40 17.91
C GLY A 109 -33.72 9.29 17.13
N THR A 110 -32.58 8.75 16.68
CA THR A 110 -31.64 9.44 15.77
C THR A 110 -31.47 8.67 14.48
N ASP A 111 -30.91 9.31 13.46
CA ASP A 111 -30.56 8.70 12.17
C ASP A 111 -29.11 8.22 12.12
N TYR A 112 -28.39 8.26 13.25
CA TYR A 112 -27.11 7.59 13.37
C TYR A 112 -27.29 6.07 13.30
N ASP A 113 -26.35 5.39 12.66
CA ASP A 113 -26.31 3.92 12.64
C ASP A 113 -25.77 3.38 13.98
N ALA A 114 -26.61 3.46 15.02
CA ALA A 114 -26.25 3.06 16.37
C ALA A 114 -25.91 1.56 16.47
N VAL A 115 -26.54 0.73 15.62
CA VAL A 115 -26.25 -0.71 15.56
C VAL A 115 -24.84 -0.93 15.06
N GLN A 116 -24.42 -0.30 13.96
CA GLN A 116 -23.06 -0.44 13.47
C GLN A 116 -22.03 0.15 14.44
N LEU A 117 -22.30 1.30 15.06
CA LEU A 117 -21.41 1.88 16.08
C LEU A 117 -21.22 0.95 17.28
N ALA A 118 -22.30 0.30 17.74
CA ALA A 118 -22.22 -0.69 18.80
C ALA A 118 -21.46 -1.95 18.36
N ARG A 119 -21.70 -2.44 17.13
CA ARG A 119 -20.93 -3.55 16.56
C ARG A 119 -19.44 -3.22 16.47
N ASP A 120 -19.07 -2.02 16.00
CA ASP A 120 -17.67 -1.59 15.89
C ASP A 120 -16.94 -1.60 17.24
N GLU A 121 -17.60 -1.16 18.31
CA GLU A 121 -17.04 -1.18 19.67
C GLU A 121 -16.88 -2.62 20.18
N ILE A 122 -17.88 -3.48 19.97
CA ILE A 122 -17.80 -4.90 20.31
C ILE A 122 -16.65 -5.58 19.54
N ILE A 123 -16.56 -5.36 18.22
CA ILE A 123 -15.50 -5.87 17.36
C ILE A 123 -14.13 -5.43 17.87
N SER A 124 -13.97 -4.15 18.20
CA SER A 124 -12.71 -3.60 18.71
C SER A 124 -12.27 -4.28 19.99
N ARG A 125 -13.22 -4.59 20.90
CA ARG A 125 -12.95 -5.34 22.12
C ARG A 125 -12.62 -6.80 21.86
N ILE A 126 -13.35 -7.46 20.96
CA ILE A 126 -13.05 -8.83 20.54
C ILE A 126 -11.61 -8.90 20.00
N GLN A 127 -11.24 -8.01 19.07
CA GLN A 127 -9.89 -7.96 18.49
C GLN A 127 -8.81 -7.61 19.52
N TRP A 128 -9.14 -6.87 20.58
CA TRP A 128 -8.21 -6.57 21.67
C TRP A 128 -7.83 -7.83 22.47
N TYR A 129 -8.82 -8.66 22.81
CA TYR A 129 -8.60 -9.86 23.61
C TYR A 129 -8.27 -11.11 22.78
N LEU A 130 -8.79 -11.19 21.55
CA LEU A 130 -8.66 -12.29 20.60
C LEU A 130 -8.26 -11.75 19.22
N PRO A 131 -6.98 -11.35 19.02
CA PRO A 131 -6.57 -10.66 17.80
C PRO A 131 -6.62 -11.50 16.52
N ASP A 132 -6.59 -12.84 16.66
CA ASP A 132 -6.54 -13.78 15.53
C ASP A 132 -7.91 -14.36 15.17
N VAL A 133 -8.98 -13.90 15.82
CA VAL A 133 -10.35 -14.37 15.57
C VAL A 133 -10.91 -13.79 14.27
N ASP A 134 -11.58 -14.63 13.50
CA ASP A 134 -12.34 -14.21 12.32
C ASP A 134 -13.75 -13.79 12.76
N ILE A 135 -14.18 -12.58 12.42
CA ILE A 135 -15.45 -12.03 12.91
C ILE A 135 -16.45 -11.97 11.77
N GLU A 136 -17.62 -12.58 11.94
CA GLU A 136 -18.65 -12.61 10.91
C GLU A 136 -19.38 -11.26 10.73
N GLY A 137 -19.64 -10.94 9.45
CA GLY A 137 -20.44 -9.81 9.00
C GLY A 137 -19.65 -8.51 8.89
N LYS A 138 -20.39 -7.40 8.78
CA LYS A 138 -19.84 -6.08 8.45
C LYS A 138 -18.91 -5.55 9.55
N GLN A 139 -17.63 -5.43 9.20
CA GLN A 139 -16.56 -4.95 10.05
C GLN A 139 -16.02 -3.61 9.55
N LYS A 140 -15.44 -2.85 10.47
CA LYS A 140 -14.69 -1.63 10.17
C LYS A 140 -13.27 -1.97 9.76
N PHE A 141 -12.92 -1.66 8.52
CA PHE A 141 -11.57 -1.84 7.98
C PHE A 141 -10.86 -0.51 7.75
N GLN A 142 -9.54 -0.52 7.97
CA GLN A 142 -8.64 0.62 7.76
C GLN A 142 -7.58 0.33 6.70
N GLU A 143 -7.63 -0.84 6.09
CA GLU A 143 -6.64 -1.34 5.14
C GLU A 143 -7.36 -2.05 3.98
N LYS A 144 -6.71 -2.07 2.82
CA LYS A 144 -7.10 -2.91 1.69
C LYS A 144 -5.94 -3.80 1.30
N ARG A 145 -6.26 -4.91 0.62
CA ARG A 145 -5.28 -5.69 -0.13
C ARG A 145 -4.87 -4.91 -1.38
N LEU A 146 -3.62 -4.98 -1.77
CA LEU A 146 -3.13 -4.37 -3.01
C LEU A 146 -3.12 -5.42 -4.12
N ALA A 147 -3.67 -5.07 -5.28
CA ALA A 147 -3.48 -5.77 -6.54
C ALA A 147 -2.89 -4.79 -7.58
N ILE A 148 -2.14 -5.33 -8.53
CA ILE A 148 -1.54 -4.57 -9.61
C ILE A 148 -2.10 -5.06 -10.93
N GLU A 149 -2.58 -4.12 -11.75
CA GLU A 149 -3.02 -4.37 -13.10
C GLU A 149 -2.00 -3.80 -14.08
N ASN A 150 -1.31 -4.66 -14.83
CA ASN A 150 -0.39 -4.25 -15.87
C ASN A 150 -1.12 -4.19 -17.22
N LEU A 151 -1.44 -2.99 -17.67
CA LEU A 151 -2.11 -2.75 -18.96
C LEU A 151 -1.11 -2.60 -20.12
N THR A 152 0.20 -2.73 -19.86
CA THR A 152 1.25 -2.62 -20.88
C THR A 152 1.42 -3.94 -21.64
N GLU A 153 2.18 -3.88 -22.75
CA GLU A 153 2.53 -5.05 -23.58
C GLU A 153 3.79 -5.78 -23.11
N GLU A 154 4.43 -5.31 -22.03
CA GLU A 154 5.67 -5.89 -21.52
C GLU A 154 5.60 -6.19 -20.02
N PRO A 155 6.47 -7.06 -19.49
CA PRO A 155 6.55 -7.30 -18.06
C PRO A 155 6.96 -6.01 -17.32
N VAL A 156 6.41 -5.83 -16.13
CA VAL A 156 6.71 -4.66 -15.29
C VAL A 156 7.13 -5.13 -13.89
N TRP A 157 8.27 -4.63 -13.43
CA TRP A 157 8.70 -4.75 -12.04
C TRP A 157 8.02 -3.67 -11.21
N VAL A 158 7.33 -4.09 -10.16
CA VAL A 158 6.59 -3.21 -9.25
C VAL A 158 7.25 -3.26 -7.89
N PHE A 159 7.43 -2.10 -7.29
CA PHE A 159 8.08 -1.91 -6.02
C PHE A 159 7.13 -1.19 -5.07
N ALA A 160 7.03 -1.67 -3.84
CA ALA A 160 6.12 -1.08 -2.85
C ALA A 160 6.72 -1.07 -1.45
N VAL A 161 6.50 0.02 -0.73
CA VAL A 161 6.58 0.09 0.72
C VAL A 161 5.19 0.34 1.28
N ALA A 162 4.83 -0.38 2.34
CA ALA A 162 3.48 -0.43 2.88
C ALA A 162 3.43 0.14 4.29
N HIS A 163 2.45 0.99 4.56
CA HIS A 163 2.14 1.46 5.91
C HIS A 163 0.97 0.66 6.44
N SER A 164 1.28 -0.38 7.20
CA SER A 164 0.34 -1.39 7.66
C SER A 164 0.26 -1.43 9.18
N ARG A 165 -0.87 -1.89 9.70
CA ARG A 165 -1.11 -2.11 11.12
C ARG A 165 -0.30 -3.31 11.60
N GLN A 166 0.51 -3.13 12.63
CA GLN A 166 1.31 -4.17 13.28
C GLN A 166 0.93 -4.30 14.75
N ARG A 167 1.07 -5.51 15.28
CA ARG A 167 0.88 -5.79 16.70
C ARG A 167 2.03 -5.15 17.50
N ALA A 168 1.66 -4.42 18.54
CA ALA A 168 2.55 -3.84 19.54
C ALA A 168 2.21 -4.40 20.93
N ASN A 169 3.03 -4.12 21.94
CA ASN A 169 2.85 -4.63 23.30
C ASN A 169 1.47 -4.29 23.92
N LYS A 170 0.84 -3.19 23.51
CA LYS A 170 -0.49 -2.75 23.97
C LYS A 170 -1.38 -2.29 22.82
N GLY A 171 -1.63 -3.17 21.87
CA GLY A 171 -2.57 -2.95 20.78
C GLY A 171 -1.90 -2.93 19.41
N PHE A 172 -2.31 -1.99 18.56
CA PHE A 172 -1.85 -1.90 17.19
C PHE A 172 -1.21 -0.55 16.91
N GLU A 173 -0.13 -0.56 16.14
CA GLU A 173 0.51 0.65 15.63
C GLU A 173 0.72 0.53 14.13
N PHE A 174 0.68 1.66 13.44
CA PHE A 174 1.01 1.66 12.02
C PHE A 174 2.51 1.82 11.83
N ARG A 175 3.10 0.95 11.01
CA ARG A 175 4.52 0.99 10.68
C ARG A 175 4.74 0.77 9.19
N TRP A 176 5.82 1.36 8.70
CA TRP A 176 6.28 1.14 7.33
C TRP A 176 7.04 -0.18 7.21
N ARG A 177 6.78 -0.91 6.13
CA ARG A 177 7.42 -2.18 5.78
C ARG A 177 7.81 -2.22 4.29
N PRO A 178 8.87 -2.96 3.91
CA PRO A 178 9.76 -3.72 4.79
C PRO A 178 10.67 -2.83 5.63
N ALA A 179 10.81 -1.55 5.27
CA ALA A 179 11.51 -0.53 6.04
C ALA A 179 10.85 0.84 5.85
N ASN A 180 11.43 1.87 6.46
CA ASN A 180 11.05 3.25 6.18
C ASN A 180 11.19 3.55 4.67
N PRO A 181 10.22 4.24 4.03
CA PRO A 181 10.29 4.62 2.62
C PRO A 181 11.63 5.23 2.15
N ASP A 182 12.33 5.94 3.03
CA ASP A 182 13.55 6.67 2.69
C ASP A 182 14.81 5.78 2.75
N SER A 183 14.68 4.53 3.22
CA SER A 183 15.80 3.57 3.32
C SER A 183 16.13 2.87 1.99
N GLY A 184 15.24 2.97 0.99
CA GLY A 184 15.37 2.28 -0.28
C GLY A 184 14.89 0.83 -0.28
N ASN A 185 14.70 0.18 0.88
CA ASN A 185 14.23 -1.21 0.91
C ASN A 185 12.73 -1.30 0.62
N ALA A 186 12.36 -2.03 -0.44
CA ALA A 186 10.98 -2.20 -0.89
C ALA A 186 10.67 -3.66 -1.19
N TYR A 187 9.40 -4.04 -1.03
CA TYR A 187 8.91 -5.27 -1.64
C TYR A 187 8.94 -5.12 -3.15
N ARG A 188 9.17 -6.22 -3.87
CA ARG A 188 9.18 -6.21 -5.33
C ARG A 188 8.50 -7.45 -5.90
N MET A 189 7.85 -7.28 -7.03
CA MET A 189 7.22 -8.37 -7.78
C MET A 189 7.17 -8.02 -9.26
N GLN A 190 7.33 -9.02 -10.12
CA GLN A 190 7.14 -8.87 -11.56
C GLN A 190 5.68 -9.16 -11.92
N ILE A 191 5.07 -8.27 -12.70
CA ILE A 191 3.71 -8.44 -13.23
C ILE A 191 3.80 -8.71 -14.74
N PRO A 192 3.30 -9.87 -15.23
CA PRO A 192 3.21 -10.17 -16.66
C PRO A 192 2.40 -9.11 -17.43
N PRO A 193 2.62 -8.95 -18.75
CA PRO A 193 1.80 -8.06 -19.57
C PRO A 193 0.33 -8.46 -19.52
N LYS A 194 -0.57 -7.47 -19.63
CA LYS A 194 -2.04 -7.66 -19.69
C LYS A 194 -2.62 -8.51 -18.56
N SER A 195 -2.04 -8.42 -17.35
CA SER A 195 -2.46 -9.24 -16.22
C SER A 195 -2.80 -8.41 -14.99
N THR A 196 -3.66 -8.95 -14.13
CA THR A 196 -3.92 -8.42 -12.79
C THR A 196 -3.53 -9.47 -11.77
N LEU A 197 -2.62 -9.13 -10.85
CA LEU A 197 -2.17 -10.04 -9.80
C LEU A 197 -2.25 -9.36 -8.43
N PRO A 198 -2.62 -10.11 -7.36
CA PRO A 198 -2.44 -9.62 -5.99
C PRO A 198 -0.96 -9.34 -5.74
N PHE A 199 -0.65 -8.26 -5.02
CA PHE A 199 0.73 -7.96 -4.63
C PHE A 199 1.13 -8.87 -3.47
N LEU A 200 1.88 -9.92 -3.76
CA LEU A 200 2.28 -10.89 -2.75
C LEU A 200 3.56 -10.43 -2.04
N ILE A 201 3.60 -10.56 -0.71
CA ILE A 201 4.81 -10.40 0.08
C ILE A 201 5.34 -11.77 0.50
N ASP A 202 6.63 -12.02 0.28
CA ASP A 202 7.28 -13.21 0.81
C ASP A 202 7.48 -13.02 2.33
N ALA A 203 6.71 -13.77 3.12
CA ALA A 203 6.75 -13.74 4.58
C ALA A 203 7.58 -14.89 5.18
N GLY A 204 8.38 -15.58 4.37
CA GLY A 204 9.13 -16.80 4.71
C GLY A 204 9.08 -17.82 3.57
N GLU A 205 9.71 -18.99 3.75
CA GLU A 205 9.90 -19.99 2.68
C GLU A 205 8.60 -20.62 2.15
N GLU A 206 7.49 -20.57 2.90
CA GLU A 206 6.26 -21.29 2.52
C GLU A 206 4.99 -20.42 2.42
N ARG A 207 5.05 -19.12 2.76
CA ARG A 207 3.84 -18.28 2.84
C ARG A 207 3.96 -16.99 2.06
N ARG A 208 3.11 -16.87 1.04
CA ARG A 208 2.86 -15.65 0.27
C ARG A 208 1.51 -15.08 0.66
N ASP A 209 1.52 -14.04 1.47
CA ASP A 209 0.30 -13.33 1.84
C ASP A 209 0.12 -12.09 0.92
N PRO A 210 -1.13 -11.74 0.55
CA PRO A 210 -1.38 -10.47 -0.12
C PRO A 210 -0.97 -9.29 0.76
N LEU A 211 -0.32 -8.29 0.18
CA LEU A 211 0.04 -7.05 0.83
C LEU A 211 -1.23 -6.31 1.25
N GLN A 212 -1.39 -6.15 2.56
CA GLN A 212 -2.47 -5.40 3.16
C GLN A 212 -1.91 -4.12 3.79
N ALA A 213 -2.49 -2.96 3.46
CA ALA A 213 -2.03 -1.68 3.97
C ALA A 213 -3.13 -0.61 3.96
N ALA A 214 -2.95 0.44 4.76
CA ALA A 214 -3.79 1.64 4.70
C ALA A 214 -3.34 2.58 3.56
N ARG A 215 -2.02 2.65 3.35
CA ARG A 215 -1.37 3.45 2.29
C ARG A 215 -0.06 2.80 1.87
N VAL A 216 0.37 3.09 0.66
CA VAL A 216 1.64 2.60 0.09
C VAL A 216 2.40 3.72 -0.57
N ARG A 217 3.73 3.61 -0.67
CA ARG A 217 4.47 4.28 -1.75
C ARG A 217 4.84 3.22 -2.76
N ILE A 218 4.48 3.46 -4.00
CA ILE A 218 4.52 2.47 -5.07
C ILE A 218 5.10 3.08 -6.35
N TRP A 219 5.95 2.32 -7.00
CA TRP A 219 6.51 2.68 -8.30
C TRP A 219 6.75 1.44 -9.13
N ALA A 220 6.95 1.63 -10.42
CA ALA A 220 7.16 0.53 -11.34
C ALA A 220 8.14 0.88 -12.45
N GLU A 221 8.75 -0.16 -13.03
CA GLU A 221 9.60 -0.07 -14.21
C GLU A 221 9.39 -1.24 -15.16
N SER A 222 9.29 -0.95 -16.45
CA SER A 222 9.16 -1.97 -17.48
C SER A 222 10.53 -2.46 -17.97
N GLU A 223 10.54 -3.56 -18.72
CA GLU A 223 11.78 -4.06 -19.33
C GLU A 223 12.43 -3.05 -20.28
N SER A 224 11.65 -2.35 -21.11
CA SER A 224 12.19 -1.32 -21.99
C SER A 224 12.79 -0.12 -21.23
N GLY A 225 12.53 0.02 -19.93
CA GLY A 225 12.92 1.18 -19.16
C GLY A 225 11.86 2.28 -19.23
N GLU A 226 10.58 1.96 -19.14
CA GLU A 226 9.58 2.94 -18.72
C GLU A 226 9.46 2.99 -17.21
N ARG A 227 9.04 4.11 -16.63
CA ARG A 227 8.99 4.31 -15.18
C ARG A 227 7.67 4.95 -14.77
N TRP A 228 7.02 4.44 -13.73
CA TRP A 228 5.83 5.01 -13.10
C TRP A 228 6.19 5.40 -11.66
N GLU A 229 6.46 6.68 -11.42
CA GLU A 229 7.04 7.16 -10.15
C GLU A 229 6.11 8.11 -9.37
N ALA A 230 4.86 8.30 -9.80
CA ALA A 230 3.93 9.27 -9.21
C ALA A 230 3.75 9.11 -7.69
N HIS A 231 3.82 7.87 -7.20
CA HIS A 231 3.68 7.52 -5.78
C HIS A 231 4.99 7.00 -5.18
N ARG A 232 6.15 7.33 -5.77
CA ARG A 232 7.46 6.96 -5.23
C ARG A 232 7.77 7.76 -3.95
N THR A 233 7.48 9.06 -3.97
CA THR A 233 7.77 9.99 -2.86
C THR A 233 6.52 10.46 -2.12
N HIS A 234 5.33 10.12 -2.62
CA HIS A 234 4.05 10.50 -2.02
C HIS A 234 3.21 9.25 -1.75
N ASP A 235 2.44 9.31 -0.67
CA ASP A 235 1.62 8.18 -0.27
C ASP A 235 0.40 8.04 -1.19
N LEU A 236 0.20 6.83 -1.71
CA LEU A 236 -1.05 6.39 -2.32
C LEU A 236 -1.94 5.79 -1.22
N PRO A 237 -3.03 6.45 -0.82
CA PRO A 237 -3.99 5.85 0.10
C PRO A 237 -4.72 4.69 -0.58
N LEU A 238 -4.81 3.54 0.08
CA LEU A 238 -5.62 2.41 -0.41
C LEU A 238 -7.07 2.49 0.09
N VAL A 239 -7.29 3.23 1.18
CA VAL A 239 -8.61 3.48 1.77
C VAL A 239 -8.96 4.95 1.63
N GLU A 240 -10.11 5.23 1.03
CA GLU A 240 -10.60 6.60 0.86
C GLU A 240 -11.11 7.21 2.16
N ARG A 241 -11.11 8.55 2.22
CA ARG A 241 -11.73 9.26 3.33
C ARG A 241 -13.24 9.04 3.29
N ASN A 242 -13.83 8.77 4.44
CA ASN A 242 -15.25 8.51 4.56
C ASN A 242 -15.91 9.58 5.44
N ALA A 243 -16.81 10.36 4.83
CA ALA A 243 -17.52 11.45 5.50
C ALA A 243 -18.40 10.96 6.66
N ALA A 244 -18.87 9.72 6.64
CA ALA A 244 -19.63 9.13 7.74
C ALA A 244 -18.78 8.90 9.01
N PHE A 245 -17.45 8.97 8.89
CA PHE A 245 -16.49 8.73 9.97
C PHE A 245 -15.57 9.92 10.20
N ASP A 246 -16.12 11.13 10.19
CA ASP A 246 -15.35 12.36 10.44
C ASP A 246 -14.15 12.49 9.46
N ASN A 247 -14.35 12.05 8.21
CA ASN A 247 -13.33 11.97 7.15
C ASN A 247 -12.14 11.05 7.45
N ALA A 248 -12.28 10.11 8.39
CA ALA A 248 -11.30 9.05 8.60
C ALA A 248 -11.20 8.13 7.37
N ARG A 249 -10.02 7.53 7.15
CA ARG A 249 -9.79 6.52 6.11
C ARG A 249 -10.23 5.15 6.59
N VAL A 250 -11.54 4.95 6.66
CA VAL A 250 -12.18 3.69 7.08
C VAL A 250 -13.32 3.34 6.15
N TYR A 251 -13.60 2.06 6.01
CA TYR A 251 -14.78 1.57 5.33
C TYR A 251 -15.38 0.39 6.09
N HIS A 252 -16.61 0.05 5.75
CA HIS A 252 -17.27 -1.13 6.27
C HIS A 252 -17.55 -2.13 5.18
N ASP A 253 -17.20 -3.37 5.41
CA ASP A 253 -17.45 -4.50 4.51
C ASP A 253 -17.44 -5.80 5.32
N ASP A 254 -17.86 -6.91 4.73
CA ASP A 254 -17.78 -8.24 5.34
C ASP A 254 -16.35 -8.80 5.25
N GLN A 255 -15.57 -8.34 4.28
CA GLN A 255 -14.18 -8.75 4.10
C GLN A 255 -13.28 -7.59 3.64
N ILE A 256 -11.98 -7.77 3.81
CA ILE A 256 -10.99 -6.78 3.36
C ILE A 256 -11.05 -6.67 1.84
N GLN A 257 -11.42 -5.48 1.36
CA GLN A 257 -11.46 -5.17 -0.06
C GLN A 257 -10.07 -5.13 -0.69
N THR A 258 -10.01 -5.30 -2.01
CA THR A 258 -8.80 -5.10 -2.80
C THR A 258 -8.84 -3.72 -3.48
N TYR A 259 -7.72 -3.00 -3.41
CA TYR A 259 -7.42 -1.84 -4.24
C TYR A 259 -6.55 -2.29 -5.42
N THR A 260 -6.98 -2.00 -6.65
CA THR A 260 -6.20 -2.30 -7.86
C THR A 260 -5.49 -1.04 -8.34
N TRP A 261 -4.16 -1.07 -8.40
CA TRP A 261 -3.35 0.00 -8.99
C TRP A 261 -3.07 -0.30 -10.47
N PRO A 262 -3.60 0.51 -11.41
CA PRO A 262 -3.39 0.28 -12.84
C PRO A 262 -2.08 0.91 -13.32
N ILE A 263 -1.26 0.12 -13.99
CA ILE A 263 -0.07 0.56 -14.72
C ILE A 263 -0.46 0.71 -16.19
N LYS A 264 -0.72 1.96 -16.59
CA LYS A 264 -1.11 2.30 -17.95
C LYS A 264 0.12 2.51 -18.84
N PRO A 265 0.09 2.05 -20.11
CA PRO A 265 1.16 2.36 -21.05
C PRO A 265 1.31 3.87 -21.20
N LYS A 266 2.54 4.34 -21.31
CA LYS A 266 2.80 5.75 -21.64
C LYS A 266 2.68 5.90 -23.15
N THR A 267 1.75 6.74 -23.59
CA THR A 267 1.47 6.98 -25.02
C THR A 267 2.08 8.29 -25.49
N GLY A 268 2.46 8.33 -26.76
CA GLY A 268 2.98 9.54 -27.43
C GLY A 268 4.48 9.76 -27.23
N GLU A 269 4.99 10.70 -28.02
CA GLU A 269 6.38 11.13 -27.97
C GLU A 269 6.72 11.84 -26.64
N ARG A 270 7.91 11.56 -26.14
CA ARG A 270 8.44 12.08 -24.87
C ARG A 270 9.90 12.45 -25.01
N SER A 271 10.31 13.46 -24.28
CA SER A 271 11.70 13.87 -24.18
C SER A 271 12.45 13.02 -23.15
N PHE A 272 13.62 12.52 -23.54
CA PHE A 272 14.50 11.72 -22.72
C PHE A 272 15.91 12.33 -22.70
N SER A 273 16.52 12.41 -21.52
CA SER A 273 17.92 12.80 -21.32
C SER A 273 18.82 11.61 -20.97
N GLU A 274 18.26 10.40 -20.96
CA GLU A 274 18.94 9.17 -20.58
C GLU A 274 18.63 8.04 -21.56
N ARG A 275 19.51 7.04 -21.57
CA ARG A 275 19.29 5.75 -22.23
C ARG A 275 19.48 4.60 -21.26
N LEU A 276 18.83 3.48 -21.56
CA LEU A 276 19.09 2.21 -20.88
C LEU A 276 20.51 1.75 -21.20
N VAL A 277 21.31 1.44 -20.18
CA VAL A 277 22.70 1.01 -20.39
C VAL A 277 22.76 -0.50 -20.59
N VAL A 278 23.31 -0.93 -21.72
CA VAL A 278 23.55 -2.34 -22.04
C VAL A 278 24.99 -2.52 -22.47
N PHE A 279 25.64 -3.53 -21.92
CA PHE A 279 26.97 -3.94 -22.32
C PHE A 279 26.90 -5.29 -23.01
N LYS A 280 27.47 -5.39 -24.22
CA LYS A 280 27.57 -6.62 -24.99
C LYS A 280 29.01 -7.11 -24.96
N ASN A 281 29.21 -8.33 -24.48
CA ASN A 281 30.50 -9.01 -24.51
C ASN A 281 30.61 -9.82 -25.81
N ALA A 282 31.34 -9.33 -26.80
CA ALA A 282 31.63 -10.05 -28.04
C ALA A 282 32.95 -10.84 -27.97
N THR A 283 33.54 -10.94 -26.78
CA THR A 283 34.74 -11.75 -26.54
C THR A 283 34.37 -13.19 -26.16
N VAL A 284 35.36 -14.08 -26.18
CA VAL A 284 35.21 -15.50 -25.82
C VAL A 284 35.36 -15.76 -24.31
N GLU A 285 35.67 -14.73 -23.52
CA GLU A 285 35.89 -14.83 -22.07
C GLU A 285 34.87 -14.01 -21.29
N PRO A 286 34.52 -14.41 -20.06
CA PRO A 286 33.68 -13.58 -19.20
C PRO A 286 34.41 -12.29 -18.82
N LEU A 287 33.68 -11.18 -18.80
CA LEU A 287 34.19 -9.86 -18.42
C LEU A 287 33.62 -9.44 -17.08
N GLU A 288 34.47 -9.04 -16.14
CA GLU A 288 34.07 -8.28 -14.96
C GLU A 288 34.01 -6.80 -15.33
N VAL A 289 32.84 -6.19 -15.17
CA VAL A 289 32.58 -4.80 -15.55
C VAL A 289 32.20 -4.01 -14.30
N GLN A 290 32.97 -2.96 -14.04
CA GLN A 290 32.69 -1.93 -13.05
C GLN A 290 32.17 -0.69 -13.77
N VAL A 291 31.02 -0.18 -13.35
CA VAL A 291 30.34 0.92 -14.03
C VAL A 291 30.12 2.08 -13.06
N ARG A 292 30.45 3.30 -13.54
CA ARG A 292 29.97 4.55 -12.96
C ARG A 292 29.03 5.21 -13.96
N CYS A 293 27.90 5.70 -13.50
CA CYS A 293 26.93 6.36 -14.37
C CYS A 293 26.47 7.70 -13.80
N LEU A 294 26.23 8.66 -14.68
CA LEU A 294 25.53 9.91 -14.36
C LEU A 294 24.05 9.69 -14.66
N SER A 295 23.21 9.72 -13.62
CA SER A 295 21.78 9.47 -13.76
C SER A 295 20.97 10.45 -12.91
N GLN A 296 19.74 10.71 -13.31
CA GLN A 296 18.80 11.54 -12.58
C GLN A 296 18.15 10.72 -11.46
N GLU A 297 18.19 11.24 -10.23
CA GLU A 297 17.46 10.69 -9.08
C GLU A 297 16.93 11.85 -8.26
N GLN A 298 15.65 11.77 -7.90
CA GLN A 298 14.97 12.82 -7.13
C GLN A 298 15.16 14.22 -7.76
N GLY A 299 15.19 14.28 -9.10
CA GLY A 299 15.35 15.53 -9.85
C GLY A 299 16.80 15.99 -10.06
N ALA A 300 17.80 15.39 -9.41
CA ALA A 300 19.20 15.80 -9.53
C ALA A 300 20.05 14.78 -10.29
N LEU A 301 20.97 15.26 -11.13
CA LEU A 301 21.99 14.44 -11.78
C LEU A 301 23.11 14.13 -10.79
N ARG A 302 23.40 12.84 -10.59
CA ARG A 302 24.50 12.40 -9.71
C ARG A 302 25.28 11.24 -10.32
N TRP A 303 26.60 11.31 -10.17
CA TRP A 303 27.48 10.18 -10.45
C TRP A 303 27.31 9.12 -9.37
N ARG A 304 27.12 7.87 -9.77
CA ARG A 304 27.06 6.72 -8.87
C ARG A 304 28.00 5.63 -9.32
N GLN A 305 28.63 4.95 -8.35
CA GLN A 305 29.30 3.68 -8.57
C GLN A 305 28.26 2.57 -8.41
N LEU A 306 28.21 1.67 -9.40
CA LEU A 306 27.33 0.51 -9.38
C LEU A 306 28.11 -0.72 -8.91
N PRO A 307 27.43 -1.76 -8.38
CA PRO A 307 28.06 -3.04 -8.11
C PRO A 307 28.73 -3.61 -9.38
N SER A 308 29.88 -4.28 -9.22
CA SER A 308 30.49 -5.04 -10.32
C SER A 308 29.51 -6.06 -10.86
N MET A 309 29.54 -6.28 -12.17
CA MET A 309 28.77 -7.34 -12.83
C MET A 309 29.69 -8.19 -13.71
N THR A 310 29.37 -9.47 -13.85
CA THR A 310 30.04 -10.34 -14.81
C THR A 310 29.16 -10.52 -16.04
N ILE A 311 29.74 -10.31 -17.22
CA ILE A 311 29.06 -10.52 -18.50
C ILE A 311 29.64 -11.77 -19.16
N PRO A 312 28.85 -12.85 -19.31
CA PRO A 312 29.30 -14.06 -19.99
C PRO A 312 29.75 -13.81 -21.44
N PRO A 313 30.62 -14.68 -22.00
CA PRO A 313 31.01 -14.61 -23.40
C PRO A 313 29.80 -14.57 -24.34
N MET A 314 29.87 -13.78 -25.41
CA MET A 314 28.85 -13.71 -26.46
C MET A 314 27.43 -13.32 -25.96
N THR A 315 27.32 -12.72 -24.77
CA THR A 315 26.04 -12.28 -24.20
C THR A 315 25.99 -10.76 -24.02
N ALA A 316 24.80 -10.25 -23.68
CA ALA A 316 24.61 -8.87 -23.27
C ALA A 316 23.97 -8.83 -21.88
N ALA A 317 24.40 -7.87 -21.07
CA ALA A 317 23.82 -7.61 -19.77
C ALA A 317 23.88 -6.10 -19.46
N GLY A 318 22.86 -5.58 -18.79
CA GLY A 318 22.84 -4.20 -18.29
C GLY A 318 23.04 -4.17 -16.78
N PRO A 319 23.64 -3.11 -16.22
CA PRO A 319 23.71 -2.99 -14.78
C PRO A 319 22.32 -2.70 -14.19
N VAL A 320 22.14 -3.13 -12.95
CA VAL A 320 20.94 -2.87 -12.15
C VAL A 320 21.27 -2.02 -10.93
N THR A 321 20.32 -1.20 -10.49
CA THR A 321 20.44 -0.45 -9.23
C THR A 321 20.38 -1.42 -8.04
N PRO A 322 20.72 -0.98 -6.81
CA PRO A 322 20.52 -1.79 -5.61
C PRO A 322 19.06 -2.27 -5.43
N LEU A 323 18.09 -1.57 -6.03
CA LEU A 323 16.68 -1.94 -6.01
C LEU A 323 16.32 -2.99 -7.08
N GLY A 324 17.24 -3.36 -7.96
CA GLY A 324 17.02 -4.26 -9.09
C GLY A 324 16.45 -3.58 -10.34
N MET A 325 16.32 -2.25 -10.33
CA MET A 325 15.89 -1.48 -11.50
C MET A 325 16.99 -1.45 -12.55
N ARG A 326 16.65 -1.45 -13.84
CA ARG A 326 17.65 -1.30 -14.90
C ARG A 326 18.22 0.13 -14.86
N VAL A 327 19.53 0.25 -15.06
CA VAL A 327 20.20 1.54 -15.03
C VAL A 327 19.91 2.33 -16.30
N ARG A 328 19.46 3.58 -16.10
CA ARG A 328 19.39 4.62 -17.10
C ARG A 328 20.44 5.65 -16.78
N ALA A 329 21.09 6.17 -17.80
CA ALA A 329 22.13 7.16 -17.62
C ALA A 329 22.17 8.15 -18.78
N SER A 330 22.65 9.35 -18.49
CA SER A 330 23.04 10.35 -19.49
C SER A 330 24.51 10.16 -19.89
N GLU A 331 25.35 9.68 -18.96
CA GLU A 331 26.75 9.38 -19.21
C GLU A 331 27.21 8.12 -18.45
N VAL A 332 28.22 7.43 -18.98
CA VAL A 332 28.86 6.29 -18.33
C VAL A 332 30.38 6.37 -18.36
N ARG A 333 31.00 5.79 -17.33
CA ARG A 333 32.40 5.38 -17.30
C ARG A 333 32.43 3.92 -16.88
N PHE A 334 33.35 3.15 -17.42
CA PHE A 334 33.47 1.75 -17.03
C PHE A 334 34.91 1.28 -17.12
N VAL A 335 35.15 0.19 -16.40
CA VAL A 335 36.35 -0.64 -16.50
C VAL A 335 35.88 -2.06 -16.72
N ALA A 336 36.40 -2.73 -17.74
CA ALA A 336 36.08 -4.10 -18.08
C ALA A 336 37.37 -4.92 -18.19
N LYS A 337 37.43 -6.02 -17.44
CA LYS A 337 38.61 -6.90 -17.37
C LYS A 337 38.21 -8.36 -17.52
N SER A 338 39.01 -9.14 -18.23
CA SER A 338 38.93 -10.60 -18.18
C SER A 338 39.88 -11.17 -17.11
N LYS A 339 39.62 -12.39 -16.63
CA LYS A 339 40.49 -13.06 -15.65
C LYS A 339 41.89 -13.35 -16.18
N SER A 340 42.00 -13.63 -17.47
CA SER A 340 43.28 -13.90 -18.14
C SER A 340 44.11 -12.63 -18.34
N LEU A 341 43.54 -11.45 -18.07
CA LEU A 341 44.09 -10.13 -18.37
C LEU A 341 44.35 -9.89 -19.87
N LEU A 342 43.92 -10.80 -20.75
CA LEU A 342 43.98 -10.64 -22.21
C LEU A 342 43.04 -9.54 -22.69
N PHE A 343 41.99 -9.24 -21.91
CA PHE A 343 41.11 -8.10 -22.14
C PHE A 343 41.17 -7.12 -20.97
N ASN A 344 41.57 -5.89 -21.27
CA ASN A 344 41.46 -4.75 -20.37
C ASN A 344 41.04 -3.53 -21.18
N LYS A 345 39.81 -3.05 -20.97
CA LYS A 345 39.27 -1.86 -21.61
C LYS A 345 38.68 -0.96 -20.56
N HIS A 346 38.95 0.33 -20.67
CA HIS A 346 38.40 1.33 -19.76
C HIS A 346 38.06 2.59 -20.55
N ALA A 347 37.01 3.28 -20.11
CA ALA A 347 36.63 4.59 -20.62
C ALA A 347 36.98 5.63 -19.55
N GLU A 348 38.17 6.24 -19.66
CA GLU A 348 38.63 7.27 -18.71
C GLU A 348 37.76 8.53 -18.79
N GLN A 349 37.45 8.92 -20.03
CA GLN A 349 36.50 10.00 -20.32
C GLN A 349 35.07 9.48 -20.22
N SER A 350 34.16 10.32 -19.73
CA SER A 350 32.75 9.94 -19.72
C SER A 350 32.22 9.85 -21.15
N LEU A 351 31.48 8.78 -21.42
CA LEU A 351 30.82 8.56 -22.68
C LEU A 351 29.39 9.09 -22.59
N PRO A 352 29.01 10.11 -23.36
CA PRO A 352 27.63 10.57 -23.44
C PRO A 352 26.75 9.51 -24.12
N LEU A 353 25.58 9.24 -23.54
CA LEU A 353 24.63 8.27 -24.09
C LEU A 353 23.56 8.93 -24.97
N VAL A 354 23.40 10.24 -24.84
CA VAL A 354 22.49 11.05 -25.65
C VAL A 354 23.33 12.10 -26.36
N GLU A 355 23.12 12.20 -27.67
CA GLU A 355 23.80 13.18 -28.51
C GLU A 355 23.40 14.61 -28.09
N GLU A 356 24.32 15.54 -28.30
CA GLU A 356 24.09 16.95 -28.01
C GLU A 356 23.24 17.57 -29.13
N SER A 357 22.19 18.29 -28.74
CA SER A 357 21.31 19.05 -29.63
C SER A 357 21.20 20.49 -29.15
N ASP A 358 20.52 21.35 -29.91
CA ASP A 358 20.25 22.74 -29.51
C ASP A 358 19.45 22.84 -28.19
N ALA A 359 18.69 21.80 -27.83
CA ALA A 359 17.98 21.68 -26.56
C ALA A 359 18.82 21.02 -25.45
N GLY A 360 20.13 20.85 -25.67
CA GLY A 360 21.03 20.06 -24.84
C GLY A 360 20.99 18.57 -25.20
N ARG A 361 21.43 17.71 -24.27
CA ARG A 361 21.45 16.25 -24.46
C ARG A 361 20.08 15.63 -24.18
N ILE A 362 19.14 15.91 -25.07
CA ILE A 362 17.75 15.45 -25.01
C ILE A 362 17.36 14.91 -26.39
N TYR A 363 16.64 13.80 -26.43
CA TYR A 363 16.01 13.27 -27.65
C TYR A 363 14.54 12.99 -27.41
N THR A 364 13.75 13.03 -28.48
CA THR A 364 12.33 12.71 -28.45
C THR A 364 12.09 11.33 -29.05
N ALA A 365 11.32 10.50 -28.36
CA ALA A 365 10.93 9.18 -28.84
C ALA A 365 9.64 8.71 -28.16
N GLU A 366 8.99 7.68 -28.70
CA GLU A 366 7.87 7.04 -28.00
C GLU A 366 8.31 6.25 -26.76
N LYS A 367 9.51 5.68 -26.77
CA LYS A 367 10.09 4.88 -25.67
C LYS A 367 11.53 5.28 -25.42
N ILE A 368 12.03 4.99 -24.22
CA ILE A 368 13.45 5.21 -23.93
C ILE A 368 14.29 4.30 -24.82
N GLY A 369 15.29 4.88 -25.45
CA GLY A 369 16.28 4.15 -26.24
C GLY A 369 17.27 3.40 -25.37
N GLN A 370 17.97 2.46 -25.99
CA GLN A 370 19.11 1.77 -25.38
C GLN A 370 20.42 2.37 -25.90
N PHE A 371 21.43 2.34 -25.05
CA PHE A 371 22.82 2.51 -25.42
C PHE A 371 23.51 1.16 -25.24
N VAL A 372 24.06 0.63 -26.34
CA VAL A 372 24.74 -0.67 -26.34
C VAL A 372 26.23 -0.44 -26.57
N TYR A 373 27.04 -0.69 -25.54
CA TYR A 373 28.48 -0.71 -25.70
C TYR A 373 28.98 -2.13 -25.97
N VAL A 374 29.72 -2.31 -27.06
CA VAL A 374 30.24 -3.62 -27.47
C VAL A 374 31.71 -3.74 -27.07
N PHE A 375 32.01 -4.74 -26.24
CA PHE A 375 33.36 -5.19 -25.96
C PHE A 375 33.82 -6.14 -27.06
N GLU A 376 34.57 -5.62 -28.02
CA GLU A 376 35.13 -6.39 -29.12
C GLU A 376 36.41 -7.13 -28.70
N PRO A 377 36.74 -8.28 -29.31
CA PRO A 377 38.04 -8.93 -29.11
C PRO A 377 39.18 -7.96 -29.42
N GLN A 378 40.25 -7.97 -28.63
CA GLN A 378 41.47 -7.29 -29.08
C GLN A 378 41.93 -7.97 -30.36
N ALA A 379 42.06 -7.20 -31.45
CA ALA A 379 42.69 -7.71 -32.66
C ALA A 379 44.05 -8.27 -32.26
N ALA A 380 44.29 -9.55 -32.59
CA ALA A 380 45.59 -10.15 -32.36
C ALA A 380 46.60 -9.26 -33.07
N LYS A 381 47.41 -8.50 -32.30
CA LYS A 381 48.54 -7.77 -32.86
C LYS A 381 49.41 -8.83 -33.50
N THR A 382 49.31 -8.97 -34.81
CA THR A 382 50.19 -9.83 -35.59
C THR A 382 51.59 -9.29 -35.31
N ARG A 383 52.35 -9.99 -34.47
CA ARG A 383 53.77 -9.68 -34.28
C ARG A 383 54.41 -10.00 -35.62
N HIS A 384 54.72 -8.95 -36.38
CA HIS A 384 55.61 -9.05 -37.54
C HIS A 384 57.04 -9.26 -37.09
#